data_AF-A0AAV6HV31-F1
#
_entry.id   AF-A0AAV6HV31-F1
#
_cell.length_a   1.000
_cell.length_b   1.000
_cell.length_c   1.000
_cell.angle_alpha   90.00
_cell.angle_beta   90.00
_cell.angle_gamma   90.00
#
_symmetry.space_group_name_H-M   'P 1'
#
loop_
_entity.id
_entity.type
_entity.pdbx_description
1 polymer ?
#
loop_
_entity_poly.entity_id
_entity_poly.type
_entity_poly.pdbx_seq_one_letter_code
_entity_poly.pdbx_strand_id
1 'polypeptide(L)'
;MRLKLIDLSKEQRNTQSVKCGCKVRMRITLRKSFDIFPQEWQITEFIKDHNHELLSPSEVRFLPANRKITKDDEKRILLFKEAGLPVKAIMRVLELEKNISHGSLPFLDKDVRNLFTKIGKKNGVEDVKDLLQHCKVAQDENRKFQYAYRVDEERKLEHIFWSPFHSFFTGTHKNILRK
;
A
#
# COMPACT_ATOMS: atom_id res chain seq x y z
N MET A 1 -3.29 7.91 21.28
CA MET A 1 -3.87 6.89 20.36
C MET A 1 -4.26 7.61 19.06
N ARG A 2 -3.64 7.27 17.92
CA ARG A 2 -3.90 7.99 16.65
C ARG A 2 -5.23 7.53 16.08
N LEU A 3 -6.24 8.41 16.10
CA LEU A 3 -7.52 8.19 15.42
C LEU A 3 -7.24 7.95 13.93
N LYS A 4 -7.60 6.77 13.42
CA LYS A 4 -7.62 6.53 11.98
C LYS A 4 -8.86 7.21 11.44
N LEU A 5 -8.68 8.36 10.79
CA LEU A 5 -9.70 8.92 9.91
C LEU A 5 -9.98 7.89 8.82
N ILE A 6 -11.22 7.39 8.77
CA ILE A 6 -11.68 6.48 7.74
C ILE A 6 -11.97 7.35 6.51
N ASP A 7 -11.13 7.18 5.49
CA ASP A 7 -11.30 7.82 4.19
C ASP A 7 -12.42 7.11 3.42
N LEU A 8 -13.58 7.77 3.32
CA LEU A 8 -14.80 7.26 2.69
C LEU A 8 -14.68 7.13 1.16
N SER A 9 -13.61 7.65 0.55
CA SER A 9 -13.39 7.56 -0.91
C SER A 9 -12.79 6.22 -1.36
N LYS A 10 -12.38 5.36 -0.43
CA LYS A 10 -11.84 4.03 -0.76
C LYS A 10 -12.97 3.03 -0.92
N GLU A 11 -13.12 2.48 -2.12
CA GLU A 11 -13.94 1.29 -2.34
C GLU A 11 -13.57 0.22 -1.31
N GLN A 12 -14.52 -0.03 -0.41
CA GLN A 12 -14.38 -1.04 0.61
C GLN A 12 -14.46 -2.38 -0.10
N ARG A 13 -13.32 -3.09 -0.20
CA ARG A 13 -13.30 -4.44 -0.77
C ARG A 13 -14.44 -5.24 -0.15
N ASN A 14 -15.29 -5.82 -1.00
CA ASN A 14 -16.45 -6.62 -0.62
C ASN A 14 -15.98 -7.98 -0.05
N THR A 15 -15.29 -7.94 1.07
CA THR A 15 -14.93 -9.12 1.84
C THR A 15 -16.09 -9.40 2.78
N GLN A 16 -16.93 -10.37 2.42
CA GLN A 16 -17.84 -10.99 3.38
C GLN A 16 -16.98 -11.62 4.48
N SER A 17 -16.87 -10.93 5.62
CA SER A 17 -16.33 -11.54 6.83
C SER A 17 -17.36 -12.54 7.31
N VAL A 18 -17.06 -13.83 7.19
CA VAL A 18 -17.87 -14.90 7.79
C VAL A 18 -17.63 -14.82 9.29
N LYS A 19 -18.38 -13.96 9.98
CA LYS A 19 -18.37 -13.93 11.44
C LYS A 19 -19.01 -15.23 11.91
N CYS A 20 -18.27 -16.06 12.64
CA CYS A 20 -18.74 -17.33 13.22
C CYS A 20 -19.78 -17.16 14.36
N GLY A 21 -20.39 -15.98 14.50
CA GLY A 21 -21.35 -15.68 15.56
C GLY A 21 -20.76 -15.66 16.97
N CYS A 22 -19.43 -15.62 17.13
CA CYS A 22 -18.79 -15.57 18.44
C CYS A 22 -19.23 -14.32 19.23
N LYS A 23 -19.66 -14.52 20.48
CA LYS A 23 -20.21 -13.46 21.35
C LYS A 23 -19.15 -12.81 22.25
N VAL A 24 -17.88 -13.24 22.15
CA VAL A 24 -16.77 -12.65 22.91
C VAL A 24 -16.76 -11.14 22.73
N ARG A 25 -16.71 -10.39 23.83
CA ARG A 25 -16.64 -8.92 23.80
C ARG A 25 -16.14 -8.37 25.13
N MET A 26 -15.47 -7.22 25.04
CA MET A 26 -15.11 -6.40 26.19
C MET A 26 -15.59 -4.98 25.94
N ARG A 27 -16.39 -4.42 26.86
CA ARG A 27 -16.87 -3.04 26.81
C ARG A 27 -16.20 -2.23 27.89
N ILE A 28 -15.38 -1.27 27.46
CA ILE A 28 -14.72 -0.31 28.35
C ILE A 28 -15.47 1.02 28.21
N THR A 29 -15.93 1.57 29.32
CA THR A 29 -16.67 2.84 29.36
C THR A 29 -15.95 3.80 30.30
N LEU A 30 -15.84 5.06 29.90
CA LEU A 30 -15.38 6.14 30.76
C LEU A 30 -16.53 6.58 31.67
N ARG A 31 -16.42 6.37 32.97
CA ARG A 31 -17.44 6.77 33.95
C ARG A 31 -16.91 7.87 34.87
N LYS A 32 -17.79 8.75 35.31
CA LYS A 32 -17.47 9.68 36.40
C LYS A 32 -17.42 8.88 37.70
N SER A 33 -16.30 8.98 38.42
CA SER A 33 -16.18 8.45 39.78
C SER A 33 -16.40 9.60 40.77
N PHE A 34 -16.89 9.28 41.97
CA PHE A 34 -16.97 10.23 43.09
C PHE A 34 -15.68 10.24 43.93
N ASP A 35 -14.68 9.44 43.54
CA ASP A 35 -13.38 9.34 44.19
C ASP A 35 -12.35 10.30 43.55
N ILE A 36 -11.10 10.18 43.99
CA ILE A 36 -9.95 11.06 43.73
C ILE A 36 -9.76 11.42 42.23
N PHE A 37 -10.26 10.60 41.29
CA PHE A 37 -10.22 10.88 39.86
C PHE A 37 -11.61 11.15 39.27
N PRO A 38 -11.82 12.30 38.60
CA PRO A 38 -13.15 12.71 38.13
C PRO A 38 -13.71 11.84 36.99
N GLN A 39 -12.86 11.05 36.31
CA GLN A 39 -13.23 10.11 35.26
C GLN A 39 -12.32 8.89 35.26
N GLU A 40 -12.90 7.71 35.21
CA GLU A 40 -12.18 6.43 35.24
C GLU A 40 -12.67 5.49 34.13
N TRP A 41 -11.74 4.78 33.49
CA TRP A 41 -12.07 3.75 32.51
C TRP A 41 -12.45 2.47 33.24
N GLN A 42 -13.69 2.02 33.07
CA GLN A 42 -14.20 0.83 33.72
C GLN A 42 -14.60 -0.22 32.68
N ILE A 43 -14.26 -1.48 32.95
CA ILE A 43 -14.77 -2.62 32.18
C ILE A 43 -16.21 -2.86 32.64
N THR A 44 -17.15 -2.51 31.78
CA THR A 44 -18.60 -2.61 32.05
C THR A 44 -19.21 -3.93 31.58
N GLU A 45 -18.51 -4.64 30.69
CA GLU A 45 -18.96 -5.92 30.16
C GLU A 45 -17.75 -6.72 29.71
N PHE A 46 -17.69 -8.00 30.10
CA PHE A 46 -16.63 -8.91 29.71
C PHE A 46 -17.20 -10.32 29.47
N ILE A 47 -17.32 -10.68 28.20
CA ILE A 47 -17.67 -12.03 27.76
C ILE A 47 -16.39 -12.66 27.23
N LYS A 48 -15.88 -13.66 27.95
CA LYS A 48 -14.61 -14.34 27.64
C LYS A 48 -14.77 -15.58 26.76
N ASP A 49 -15.95 -16.20 26.78
CA ASP A 49 -16.12 -17.52 26.19
C ASP A 49 -16.22 -17.44 24.66
N HIS A 50 -15.46 -18.30 24.01
CA HIS A 50 -15.45 -18.46 22.57
C HIS A 50 -16.23 -19.69 22.16
N ASN A 51 -16.86 -19.63 20.98
CA ASN A 51 -17.50 -20.80 20.34
C ASN A 51 -16.58 -21.47 19.30
N HIS A 52 -15.29 -21.12 19.31
CA HIS A 52 -14.28 -21.62 18.39
C HIS A 52 -12.93 -21.68 19.12
N GLU A 53 -12.01 -22.48 18.60
CA GLU A 53 -10.64 -22.53 19.11
C GLU A 53 -9.90 -21.20 18.85
N LEU A 54 -9.01 -20.83 19.75
CA LEU A 54 -8.14 -19.67 19.57
C LEU A 54 -6.96 -20.04 18.68
N LEU A 55 -6.57 -19.12 17.80
CA LEU A 55 -5.39 -19.31 16.97
C LEU A 55 -4.14 -19.45 17.84
N SER A 56 -3.30 -20.41 17.50
CA SER A 56 -1.99 -20.57 18.10
C SER A 56 -1.08 -19.37 17.75
N PRO A 57 -0.01 -19.12 18.53
CA PRO A 57 0.93 -18.03 18.24
C PRO A 57 1.52 -18.06 16.80
N SER A 58 1.70 -19.26 16.23
CA SER A 58 2.18 -19.43 14.85
C SER A 58 1.13 -19.11 13.80
N GLU A 59 -0.16 -19.15 14.13
CA GLU A 59 -1.26 -18.82 13.23
C GLU A 59 -1.67 -17.35 13.30
N VAL A 60 -1.49 -16.73 14.47
CA VAL A 60 -1.79 -15.31 14.72
C VAL A 60 -1.09 -14.37 13.73
N ARG A 61 0.09 -14.76 13.21
CA ARG A 61 0.83 -14.00 12.18
C ARG A 61 0.12 -13.90 10.83
N PHE A 62 -0.82 -14.78 10.51
CA PHE A 62 -1.57 -14.70 9.25
C PHE A 62 -2.69 -13.66 9.31
N LEU A 63 -3.09 -13.23 10.51
CA LEU A 63 -4.11 -12.20 10.69
C LEU A 63 -3.64 -10.85 10.10
N PRO A 64 -4.45 -10.18 9.26
CA PRO A 64 -4.08 -8.90 8.66
C PRO A 64 -3.63 -7.82 9.67
N ALA A 65 -4.19 -7.82 10.88
CA ALA A 65 -3.83 -6.86 11.93
C ALA A 65 -2.39 -7.06 12.48
N ASN A 66 -1.89 -8.29 12.38
CA ASN A 66 -0.56 -8.69 12.85
C ASN A 66 0.47 -8.68 11.72
N ARG A 67 0.02 -8.62 10.45
CA ARG A 67 0.91 -8.52 9.29
C ARG A 67 1.42 -7.10 9.11
N LYS A 68 2.66 -6.84 9.56
CA LYS A 68 3.27 -5.52 9.54
C LYS A 68 4.69 -5.59 8.96
N ILE A 69 4.90 -4.87 7.86
CA ILE A 69 6.23 -4.54 7.35
C ILE A 69 6.67 -3.26 8.06
N THR A 70 7.77 -3.32 8.80
CA THR A 70 8.33 -2.12 9.45
C THR A 70 8.99 -1.21 8.42
N LYS A 71 9.25 0.06 8.76
CA LYS A 71 9.97 0.97 7.84
C LYS A 71 11.40 0.51 7.55
N ASP A 72 12.04 -0.17 8.50
CA ASP A 72 13.37 -0.72 8.31
C ASP A 72 13.34 -1.90 7.33
N ASP A 73 12.40 -2.84 7.55
CA ASP A 73 12.18 -3.96 6.63
C ASP A 73 11.81 -3.46 5.23
N GLU A 74 10.96 -2.44 5.12
CA GLU A 74 10.58 -1.83 3.84
C GLU A 74 11.81 -1.33 3.07
N LYS A 75 12.73 -0.63 3.74
CA LYS A 75 13.98 -0.16 3.10
C LYS A 75 14.84 -1.32 2.62
N ARG A 76 15.06 -2.34 3.46
CA ARG A 76 15.83 -3.53 3.10
C ARG A 76 15.21 -4.28 1.94
N ILE A 77 13.89 -4.48 1.97
CA ILE A 77 13.12 -5.12 0.90
C ILE A 77 13.32 -4.39 -0.43
N LEU A 78 13.31 -3.05 -0.43
CA LEU A 78 13.51 -2.27 -1.64
C LEU A 78 14.94 -2.32 -2.15
N LEU A 79 15.92 -2.25 -1.26
CA LEU A 79 17.33 -2.42 -1.62
C LEU A 79 17.56 -3.78 -2.30
N PHE A 80 17.04 -4.86 -1.74
CA PHE A 80 17.19 -6.18 -2.35
C PHE A 80 16.40 -6.33 -3.66
N LYS A 81 15.27 -5.63 -3.80
CA LYS A 81 14.55 -5.56 -5.08
C LYS A 81 15.39 -4.86 -6.15
N GLU A 82 16.05 -3.76 -5.82
CA GLU A 82 16.95 -3.05 -6.74
C GLU A 82 18.15 -3.90 -7.14
N ALA A 83 18.67 -4.72 -6.21
CA ALA A 83 19.68 -5.74 -6.48
C ALA A 83 19.15 -6.95 -7.29
N GLY A 84 17.87 -6.97 -7.69
CA GLY A 84 17.29 -7.99 -8.55
C GLY A 84 16.88 -9.28 -7.85
N LEU A 85 16.83 -9.32 -6.52
CA LEU A 85 16.48 -10.54 -5.80
C LEU A 85 14.98 -10.88 -5.94
N PRO A 86 14.64 -12.17 -6.17
CA PRO A 86 13.24 -12.59 -6.13
C PRO A 86 12.70 -12.52 -4.71
N VAL A 87 11.39 -12.32 -4.55
CA VAL A 87 10.72 -12.17 -3.25
C VAL A 87 11.10 -13.26 -2.25
N LYS A 88 11.17 -14.53 -2.68
CA LYS A 88 11.55 -15.64 -1.80
C LYS A 88 12.97 -15.50 -1.25
N ALA A 89 13.91 -15.02 -2.06
CA ALA A 89 15.29 -14.78 -1.62
C ALA A 89 15.34 -13.59 -0.65
N ILE A 90 14.60 -12.52 -0.94
CA ILE A 90 14.48 -11.36 -0.04
C ILE A 90 13.98 -11.80 1.34
N MET A 91 12.90 -12.58 1.38
CA MET A 91 12.35 -13.12 2.62
C MET A 91 13.38 -13.96 3.37
N ARG A 92 14.10 -14.84 2.67
CA ARG A 92 15.14 -15.67 3.26
C ARG A 92 16.29 -14.86 3.84
N VAL A 93 16.76 -13.82 3.14
CA VAL A 93 17.82 -12.94 3.62
C VAL A 93 17.37 -12.20 4.88
N LEU A 94 16.16 -11.65 4.90
CA LEU A 94 15.62 -10.95 6.08
C LEU A 94 15.50 -11.86 7.31
N GLU A 95 15.12 -13.13 7.12
CA GLU A 95 15.08 -14.12 8.20
C GLU A 95 16.48 -14.36 8.78
N LEU A 96 17.47 -14.52 7.90
CA LEU A 96 18.87 -14.73 8.28
C LEU A 96 19.43 -13.52 9.02
N GLU A 97 19.22 -12.30 8.51
CA GLU A 97 19.66 -11.06 9.16
C GLU A 97 19.08 -10.88 10.56
N LYS A 98 17.84 -11.36 10.79
CA LYS A 98 17.15 -11.28 12.07
C LYS A 98 17.41 -12.48 12.98
N ASN A 99 18.19 -13.48 12.54
CA ASN A 99 18.41 -14.74 13.24
C ASN A 99 17.10 -15.45 13.66
N ILE A 100 16.10 -15.46 12.78
CA ILE A 100 14.82 -16.15 13.05
C ILE A 100 14.66 -17.39 12.20
N SER A 101 13.78 -18.30 12.63
CA SER A 101 13.45 -19.50 11.87
C SER A 101 12.76 -19.15 10.54
N HIS A 102 12.92 -20.06 9.57
CA HIS A 102 12.28 -19.92 8.28
C HIS A 102 10.76 -19.84 8.42
N GLY A 103 10.15 -18.87 7.74
CA GLY A 103 8.72 -18.64 7.80
C GLY A 103 8.27 -17.91 9.07
N SER A 104 9.16 -17.30 9.85
CA SER A 104 8.79 -16.59 11.09
C SER A 104 8.71 -15.06 10.98
N LEU A 105 8.89 -14.50 9.78
CA LEU A 105 8.68 -13.06 9.56
C LEU A 105 7.25 -12.64 9.90
N PRO A 106 7.01 -11.40 10.38
CA PRO A 106 5.67 -10.92 10.72
C PRO A 106 4.84 -10.56 9.47
N PHE A 107 5.31 -10.84 8.27
CA PHE A 107 4.63 -10.59 7.00
C PHE A 107 4.88 -11.75 6.03
N LEU A 108 4.09 -11.82 4.96
CA LEU A 108 4.14 -12.89 3.97
C LEU A 108 4.71 -12.39 2.64
N ASP A 109 5.10 -13.30 1.76
CA ASP A 109 5.49 -12.98 0.37
C ASP A 109 4.45 -12.10 -0.34
N LYS A 110 3.17 -12.36 -0.08
CA LYS A 110 2.06 -11.58 -0.65
C LYS A 110 2.13 -10.12 -0.23
N ASP A 111 2.53 -9.85 1.01
CA ASP A 111 2.65 -8.49 1.53
C ASP A 111 3.83 -7.75 0.88
N VAL A 112 4.93 -8.45 0.62
CA VAL A 112 6.07 -7.91 -0.15
C VAL A 112 5.68 -7.61 -1.61
N ARG A 113 4.95 -8.51 -2.29
CA ARG A 113 4.43 -8.25 -3.65
C ARG A 113 3.46 -7.07 -3.67
N ASN A 114 2.61 -6.95 -2.65
CA ASN A 114 1.70 -5.82 -2.50
C ASN A 114 2.47 -4.51 -2.30
N LEU A 115 3.55 -4.52 -1.51
CA LEU A 115 4.45 -3.37 -1.34
C LEU A 115 5.05 -2.94 -2.68
N PHE A 116 5.57 -3.88 -3.48
CA PHE A 116 6.12 -3.58 -4.80
C PHE A 116 5.07 -2.98 -5.74
N THR A 117 3.86 -3.52 -5.74
CA THR A 117 2.75 -2.99 -6.53
C THR A 117 2.39 -1.57 -6.09
N LYS A 118 2.34 -1.32 -4.78
CA LYS A 118 2.05 0.00 -4.21
C LYS A 118 3.09 1.04 -4.62
N ILE A 119 4.37 0.68 -4.57
CA ILE A 119 5.47 1.57 -4.95
C ILE A 119 5.51 1.78 -6.46
N GLY A 120 5.34 0.72 -7.26
CA GLY A 120 5.25 0.85 -8.72
C GLY A 120 4.12 1.78 -9.16
N LYS A 121 2.96 1.73 -8.49
CA LYS A 121 1.88 2.70 -8.72
C LYS A 121 2.26 4.12 -8.33
N LYS A 122 2.98 4.32 -7.22
CA LYS A 122 3.42 5.65 -6.79
C LYS A 122 4.44 6.24 -7.77
N ASN A 123 5.48 5.49 -8.10
CA ASN A 123 6.51 5.91 -9.04
C ASN A 123 5.91 6.15 -10.42
N GLY A 124 5.01 5.29 -10.89
CA GLY A 124 4.34 5.48 -12.17
C GLY A 124 3.47 6.74 -12.27
N VAL A 125 3.06 7.35 -11.14
CA VAL A 125 2.38 8.66 -11.10
C VAL A 125 3.42 9.79 -11.15
N GLU A 126 4.58 9.61 -10.53
CA GLU A 126 5.71 10.55 -10.58
C GLU A 126 6.31 10.60 -11.99
N ASP A 127 6.57 9.44 -12.62
CA ASP A 127 7.05 9.32 -14.00
C ASP A 127 6.14 10.05 -15.01
N VAL A 128 4.82 10.00 -14.78
CA VAL A 128 3.82 10.69 -15.63
C VAL A 128 3.93 12.21 -15.48
N LYS A 129 4.16 12.71 -14.26
CA LYS A 129 4.35 14.14 -14.03
C LYS A 129 5.65 14.62 -14.66
N ASP A 130 6.72 13.87 -14.50
CA ASP A 130 8.03 14.20 -15.06
C ASP A 130 7.98 14.22 -16.59
N LEU A 131 7.28 13.25 -17.21
CA LEU A 131 7.05 13.23 -18.66
C LEU A 131 6.26 14.45 -19.15
N LEU A 132 5.18 14.82 -18.46
CA LEU A 132 4.39 16.00 -18.83
C LEU A 132 5.17 17.30 -18.64
N GLN A 133 5.99 17.40 -17.59
CA GLN A 133 6.87 18.53 -17.36
C GLN A 133 7.93 18.64 -18.45
N HIS A 134 8.54 17.52 -18.84
CA HIS A 134 9.47 17.46 -19.97
C HIS A 134 8.82 17.96 -21.27
N CYS A 135 7.60 17.50 -21.58
CA CYS A 135 6.88 17.96 -22.77
C CYS A 135 6.59 19.46 -22.75
N LYS A 136 6.28 20.01 -21.58
CA LYS A 136 6.06 21.45 -21.40
C LYS A 136 7.34 22.24 -21.65
N VAL A 137 8.46 21.85 -21.02
CA VAL A 137 9.77 22.50 -21.22
C VAL A 137 10.17 22.45 -22.70
N ALA A 138 10.01 21.30 -23.35
CA ALA A 138 10.31 21.16 -24.78
C ALA A 138 9.46 22.07 -25.68
N GLN A 139 8.21 22.37 -25.30
CA GLN A 139 7.36 23.33 -26.01
C GLN A 139 7.75 24.78 -25.75
N ASP A 140 8.14 25.11 -24.52
CA ASP A 140 8.61 26.45 -24.14
C ASP A 140 9.93 26.79 -24.85
N GLU A 141 10.85 25.83 -24.95
CA GLU A 141 12.12 25.97 -25.68
C GLU A 141 11.92 25.98 -27.21
N ASN A 142 10.96 25.20 -27.71
CA ASN A 142 10.67 25.10 -29.12
C ASN A 142 9.16 25.15 -29.37
N ARG A 143 8.66 26.32 -29.81
CA ARG A 143 7.24 26.51 -30.19
C ARG A 143 6.71 25.52 -31.23
N LYS A 144 7.59 24.84 -31.97
CA LYS A 144 7.22 23.82 -32.97
C LYS A 144 7.09 22.42 -32.37
N PHE A 145 7.51 22.20 -31.13
CA PHE A 145 7.21 20.98 -30.39
C PHE A 145 5.72 20.97 -30.04
N GLN A 146 5.06 19.88 -30.40
CA GLN A 146 3.65 19.68 -30.10
C GLN A 146 3.48 18.45 -29.23
N TYR A 147 2.64 18.57 -28.21
CA TYR A 147 2.17 17.43 -27.44
C TYR A 147 0.71 17.62 -27.09
N ALA A 148 -0.02 16.52 -26.94
CA ALA A 148 -1.28 16.54 -26.22
C ALA A 148 -1.52 15.21 -25.52
N TYR A 149 -2.43 15.23 -24.57
CA TYR A 149 -2.69 14.10 -23.72
C TYR A 149 -4.16 14.05 -23.30
N ARG A 150 -4.61 12.86 -22.90
CA ARG A 150 -5.90 12.62 -22.25
C ARG A 150 -5.68 12.00 -20.89
N VAL A 151 -6.54 12.38 -19.96
CA VAL A 151 -6.63 11.80 -18.62
C VAL A 151 -7.98 11.14 -18.45
N ASP A 152 -8.02 10.07 -17.67
CA ASP A 152 -9.25 9.38 -17.28
C ASP A 152 -10.03 10.15 -16.19
N GLU A 153 -11.18 9.61 -15.77
CA GLU A 153 -12.04 10.17 -14.72
C GLU A 153 -11.33 10.27 -13.36
N GLU A 154 -10.30 9.45 -13.13
CA GLU A 154 -9.47 9.47 -11.92
C GLU A 154 -8.24 10.39 -12.06
N ARG A 155 -8.18 11.21 -13.12
CA ARG A 155 -7.05 12.11 -13.47
C ARG A 155 -5.73 11.37 -13.71
N LYS A 156 -5.75 10.11 -14.14
CA LYS A 156 -4.55 9.37 -14.58
C LYS A 156 -4.36 9.55 -16.08
N LEU A 157 -3.10 9.61 -16.51
CA LEU A 157 -2.74 9.72 -17.92
C LEU A 157 -3.12 8.44 -18.67
N GLU A 158 -4.03 8.57 -19.63
CA GLU A 158 -4.50 7.46 -20.49
C GLU A 158 -3.73 7.43 -21.81
N HIS A 159 -3.56 8.60 -22.43
CA HIS A 159 -2.87 8.76 -23.71
C HIS A 159 -2.01 10.01 -23.71
N ILE A 160 -0.82 9.92 -24.28
CA ILE A 160 0.03 11.07 -24.58
C ILE A 160 0.64 10.90 -25.97
N PHE A 161 0.74 11.99 -26.71
CA PHE A 161 1.53 12.08 -27.92
C PHE A 161 2.44 13.29 -27.85
N TRP A 162 3.64 13.19 -28.44
CA TRP A 162 4.51 14.33 -28.68
C TRP A 162 5.24 14.19 -30.01
N SER A 163 5.59 15.31 -30.63
CA SER A 163 6.34 15.38 -31.90
C SER A 163 7.41 16.47 -31.81
N PRO A 164 8.70 16.12 -31.90
CA PRO A 164 9.77 17.10 -32.08
C PRO A 164 9.74 17.69 -33.49
N PHE A 165 10.27 18.92 -33.64
CA PHE A 165 10.16 19.67 -34.89
C PHE A 165 10.72 18.91 -36.10
N HIS A 166 9.88 18.80 -37.12
CA HIS A 166 10.09 18.21 -38.45
C HIS A 166 9.98 16.67 -38.52
N SER A 167 8.75 16.19 -38.49
CA SER A 167 8.34 15.00 -39.25
C SER A 167 7.03 15.30 -39.97
N PHE A 168 7.06 16.33 -40.83
CA PHE A 168 6.06 16.46 -41.89
C PHE A 168 6.50 15.53 -43.02
N PHE A 169 5.76 14.44 -43.19
CA PHE A 169 5.79 13.52 -44.34
C PHE A 169 7.10 12.76 -44.59
N THR A 170 7.31 11.69 -43.83
CA THR A 170 7.56 10.32 -44.33
C THR A 170 7.50 9.40 -43.11
N GLY A 171 7.20 8.12 -43.30
CA GLY A 171 6.81 7.21 -42.22
C GLY A 171 7.80 7.14 -41.05
N THR A 172 7.31 6.57 -39.94
CA THR A 172 8.08 6.12 -38.75
C THR A 172 8.58 7.19 -37.78
N HIS A 173 7.79 7.42 -36.71
CA HIS A 173 8.17 7.35 -35.29
C HIS A 173 7.11 8.08 -34.43
N LYS A 174 5.93 7.47 -34.30
CA LYS A 174 4.95 7.87 -33.28
C LYS A 174 5.34 7.17 -31.99
N ASN A 175 5.92 7.90 -31.04
CA ASN A 175 6.10 7.39 -29.68
C ASN A 175 4.74 7.44 -28.98
N ILE A 176 3.96 6.38 -29.16
CA ILE A 176 2.69 6.18 -28.45
C ILE A 176 3.01 5.34 -27.22
N LEU A 177 3.00 5.98 -26.05
CA LEU A 177 2.90 5.25 -24.79
C LEU A 177 1.43 5.05 -24.45
N ARG A 178 1.00 3.79 -24.52
CA ARG A 178 -0.23 3.30 -23.89
C ARG A 178 0.19 2.57 -22.63
N LYS A 179 -0.33 2.99 -21.48
CA LYS A 179 -0.26 2.18 -20.25
C LYS A 179 -1.43 1.21 -20.22
#